data_AF-A0A8S3JWJ2-F1
#
_entry.id   AF-A0A8S3JWJ2-F1
#
_cell.length_a   1.000
_cell.length_b   1.000
_cell.length_c   1.000
_cell.angle_alpha   90.00
_cell.angle_beta   90.00
_cell.angle_gamma   90.00
#
_symmetry.space_group_name_H-M   'P 1'
#
loop_
_entity.id
_entity.type
_entity.pdbx_description
1 polymer ?
#
loop_
_entity_poly.entity_id
_entity_poly.type
_entity_poly.pdbx_seq_one_letter_code
_entity_poly.pdbx_strand_id
1 'polypeptide(L)'
;HHEVDFYWNKVLSIVQINGYPKYPILSKLVKNIFIISHGNADVERGFSANANVLTEDRTLLSEKSINGLRAIYDGVEFLGPGSVHKVQVSTAMIRAVQKSAASYKEELLKMKALVASQQKESELLQTAELDKKKTNRRRTRAYDQV
;
A
#
# COMPACT_ATOMS: atom_id res chain seq x y z
N HIS A 1 -38.04 8.16 -8.75
CA HIS A 1 -37.00 7.36 -9.42
C HIS A 1 -36.83 6.06 -8.66
N HIS A 2 -37.16 4.90 -9.25
CA HIS A 2 -36.71 3.63 -8.69
C HIS A 2 -35.29 3.35 -9.19
N GLU A 3 -34.36 3.14 -8.27
CA GLU A 3 -32.97 2.84 -8.59
C GLU A 3 -32.90 1.53 -9.38
N VAL A 4 -32.04 1.52 -10.42
CA VAL A 4 -31.78 0.36 -11.28
C VAL A 4 -31.45 -0.88 -10.44
N ASP A 5 -30.81 -0.70 -9.29
CA ASP A 5 -30.47 -1.74 -8.32
C ASP A 5 -31.70 -2.44 -7.75
N PHE A 6 -32.77 -1.69 -7.44
CA PHE A 6 -34.00 -2.28 -6.89
C PHE A 6 -34.67 -3.21 -7.90
N TYR A 7 -34.68 -2.80 -9.18
CA TYR A 7 -35.22 -3.61 -10.26
C TYR A 7 -34.42 -4.90 -10.44
N TRP A 8 -33.09 -4.81 -10.54
CA TRP A 8 -32.25 -6.00 -10.73
C TRP A 8 -32.23 -6.90 -9.50
N ASN A 9 -32.24 -6.36 -8.29
CA ASN A 9 -32.37 -7.18 -7.07
C ASN A 9 -33.66 -8.00 -7.07
N LYS A 10 -34.78 -7.43 -7.53
CA LYS A 10 -36.04 -8.16 -7.67
C LYS A 10 -35.98 -9.28 -8.71
N VAL A 11 -35.27 -9.07 -9.83
CA VAL A 11 -35.11 -10.09 -10.88
C VAL A 11 -34.13 -11.19 -10.44
N LEU A 12 -33.06 -10.82 -9.74
CA LEU A 12 -32.01 -11.74 -9.30
C LEU A 12 -32.39 -12.54 -8.04
N SER A 13 -33.38 -12.09 -7.26
CA SER A 13 -33.91 -12.82 -6.10
C SER A 13 -34.89 -13.93 -6.47
N ILE A 14 -35.26 -14.05 -7.76
CA ILE A 14 -36.15 -15.11 -8.23
C ILE A 14 -35.43 -16.45 -8.17
N VAL A 15 -35.95 -17.35 -7.33
CA VAL A 15 -35.47 -18.73 -7.17
C VAL A 15 -36.44 -19.71 -7.82
N GLN A 16 -35.89 -20.84 -8.25
CA GLN A 16 -36.64 -22.00 -8.71
C GLN A 16 -37.17 -22.79 -7.50
N ILE A 17 -38.07 -23.75 -7.76
CA ILE A 17 -38.69 -24.62 -6.73
C ILE A 17 -37.64 -25.41 -5.93
N ASN A 18 -36.50 -25.70 -6.54
CA ASN A 18 -35.35 -26.39 -5.94
C ASN A 18 -34.42 -25.46 -5.12
N GLY A 19 -34.77 -24.17 -4.97
CA GLY A 19 -33.98 -23.18 -4.23
C GLY A 19 -32.81 -22.56 -5.01
N TYR A 20 -32.54 -23.00 -6.25
CA TYR A 20 -31.46 -22.42 -7.05
C TYR A 20 -31.89 -21.12 -7.75
N PRO A 21 -30.96 -20.19 -8.03
CA PRO A 21 -31.26 -18.96 -8.74
C PRO A 21 -31.86 -19.26 -10.12
N LYS A 22 -32.94 -18.57 -10.49
CA LYS A 22 -33.58 -18.75 -11.80
C LYS A 22 -32.70 -18.31 -12.97
N TYR A 23 -31.85 -17.30 -12.75
CA TYR A 23 -30.98 -16.72 -13.78
C TYR A 23 -29.52 -16.58 -13.31
N PRO A 24 -28.77 -17.69 -13.15
CA PRO A 24 -27.42 -17.65 -12.57
C PRO A 24 -26.40 -16.94 -13.50
N ILE A 25 -26.52 -17.12 -14.81
CA ILE A 25 -25.63 -16.48 -15.80
C ILE A 25 -25.92 -14.98 -15.89
N LEU A 26 -27.20 -14.61 -15.96
CA LEU A 26 -27.62 -13.21 -15.98
C LEU A 26 -27.21 -12.47 -14.70
N SER A 27 -27.30 -13.13 -13.54
CA SER A 27 -26.82 -12.59 -12.26
C SER A 27 -25.34 -12.22 -12.32
N LYS A 28 -24.50 -13.11 -12.85
CA LYS A 28 -23.07 -12.85 -13.02
C LYS A 28 -22.82 -11.70 -14.00
N LEU A 29 -23.52 -11.70 -15.14
CA LEU A 29 -23.36 -10.67 -16.17
C LEU A 29 -23.72 -9.27 -15.65
N VAL A 30 -24.89 -9.13 -15.03
CA VAL A 30 -25.39 -7.85 -14.51
C VAL A 30 -24.47 -7.31 -13.41
N LYS A 31 -24.04 -8.18 -12.48
CA LYS A 31 -23.06 -7.80 -11.45
C LYS A 31 -21.74 -7.31 -12.05
N ASN A 32 -21.23 -8.00 -13.07
CA ASN A 32 -19.99 -7.58 -13.73
C ASN A 32 -20.15 -6.24 -14.45
N ILE A 33 -21.28 -5.99 -15.12
CA ILE A 33 -21.56 -4.71 -15.78
C ILE A 33 -21.62 -3.56 -14.77
N PHE A 34 -22.24 -3.78 -13.61
CA PHE A 34 -22.29 -2.78 -12.54
C PHE A 34 -20.92 -2.52 -11.93
N ILE A 35 -20.11 -3.56 -11.71
CA ILE A 35 -18.72 -3.40 -11.26
C ILE A 35 -17.91 -2.54 -12.25
N ILE A 36 -18.03 -2.79 -13.55
CA ILE A 36 -17.33 -2.02 -14.60
C ILE A 36 -17.81 -0.57 -14.64
N SER A 37 -19.12 -0.33 -14.48
CA SER A 37 -19.70 1.01 -14.47
C SER A 37 -19.23 1.84 -13.28
N HIS A 38 -18.88 1.18 -12.16
CA HIS A 38 -18.24 1.78 -10.98
C HIS A 38 -16.71 1.84 -11.07
N GLY A 39 -16.10 1.54 -12.24
CA GLY A 39 -14.67 1.24 -12.38
C GLY A 39 -13.68 2.23 -11.76
N ASN A 40 -14.02 3.53 -11.71
CA ASN A 40 -13.20 4.55 -11.05
C ASN A 40 -13.76 5.03 -9.72
N ALA A 41 -15.03 4.77 -9.40
CA ALA A 41 -15.68 5.31 -8.21
C ALA A 41 -15.02 4.80 -6.92
N ASP A 42 -14.63 3.52 -6.88
CA ASP A 42 -13.94 2.95 -5.71
C ASP A 42 -12.52 3.48 -5.57
N VAL A 43 -11.83 3.71 -6.69
CA VAL A 43 -10.46 4.27 -6.70
C VAL A 43 -10.49 5.75 -6.29
N GLU A 44 -11.40 6.53 -6.83
CA GLU A 44 -11.63 7.94 -6.47
C GLU A 44 -12.07 8.08 -5.02
N ARG A 45 -12.92 7.19 -4.52
CA ARG A 45 -13.29 7.11 -3.10
C ARG A 45 -12.07 6.77 -2.24
N GLY A 46 -11.21 5.86 -2.68
CA GLY A 46 -9.93 5.56 -2.03
C GLY A 46 -9.01 6.78 -1.97
N PHE A 47 -8.88 7.53 -3.08
CA PHE A 47 -8.10 8.77 -3.11
C PHE A 47 -8.67 9.86 -2.21
N SER A 48 -9.99 10.05 -2.21
CA SER A 48 -10.67 11.02 -1.33
C SER A 48 -10.50 10.65 0.14
N ALA A 49 -10.65 9.36 0.48
CA ALA A 49 -10.42 8.87 1.82
C ALA A 49 -8.94 9.02 2.24
N ASN A 50 -8.00 8.88 1.30
CA ASN A 50 -6.58 9.12 1.52
C ASN A 50 -6.24 10.61 1.63
N ALA A 51 -6.93 11.50 0.91
CA ALA A 51 -6.74 12.94 1.02
C ALA A 51 -7.01 13.46 2.44
N ASN A 52 -7.99 12.89 3.14
CA ASN A 52 -8.26 13.19 4.55
C ASN A 52 -7.16 12.69 5.50
N VAL A 53 -6.39 11.68 5.10
CA VAL A 53 -5.27 11.11 5.88
C VAL A 53 -3.94 11.79 5.53
N LEU A 54 -3.80 12.32 4.31
CA LEU A 54 -2.62 12.95 3.73
C LEU A 54 -2.75 14.50 3.71
N THR A 55 -2.96 15.11 4.88
CA THR A 55 -2.86 16.57 5.03
C THR A 55 -1.43 17.08 4.78
N GLU A 56 -1.25 18.38 4.51
CA GLU A 56 0.05 18.97 4.10
C GLU A 56 1.22 18.59 5.04
N ASP A 57 1.00 18.56 6.36
CA ASP A 57 2.00 18.17 7.37
C ASP A 57 2.39 16.67 7.33
N ARG A 58 1.55 15.83 6.72
CA ARG A 58 1.72 14.37 6.65
C ARG A 58 2.41 13.89 5.37
N THR A 59 2.74 14.80 4.46
CA THR A 59 3.56 14.51 3.27
C THR A 59 5.01 14.13 3.64
N LEU A 60 5.45 14.48 4.85
CA LEU A 60 6.76 14.12 5.42
C LEU A 60 6.80 12.69 6.00
N LEU A 61 5.66 11.99 6.03
CA LEU A 61 5.58 10.63 6.57
C LEU A 61 6.06 9.60 5.56
N SER A 62 6.77 8.59 6.06
CA SER A 62 7.09 7.41 5.25
C SER A 62 5.80 6.67 4.85
N GLU A 63 5.85 5.94 3.73
CA GLU A 63 4.76 5.08 3.28
C GLU A 63 4.26 4.13 4.38
N LYS A 64 5.19 3.55 5.16
CA LYS A 64 4.85 2.68 6.30
C LYS A 64 4.00 3.42 7.35
N SER A 65 4.34 4.67 7.65
CA SER A 65 3.61 5.50 8.60
C SER A 65 2.21 5.85 8.07
N ILE A 66 2.10 6.14 6.77
CA ILE A 66 0.82 6.41 6.10
C ILE A 66 -0.07 5.16 6.15
N ASN A 67 0.47 3.99 5.80
CA ASN A 67 -0.26 2.72 5.86
C ASN A 67 -0.72 2.39 7.28
N GLY A 68 0.11 2.64 8.29
CA GLY A 68 -0.26 2.47 9.69
C GLY A 68 -1.41 3.38 10.13
N LEU A 69 -1.38 4.66 9.74
CA LEU A 69 -2.47 5.60 10.02
C LEU A 69 -3.77 5.19 9.31
N ARG A 70 -3.67 4.75 8.05
CA ARG A 70 -4.82 4.28 7.28
C ARG A 70 -5.48 3.06 7.93
N ALA A 71 -4.68 2.09 8.37
CA ALA A 71 -5.18 0.91 9.07
C ALA A 71 -5.93 1.26 10.36
N ILE A 72 -5.46 2.26 11.12
CA ILE A 72 -6.16 2.76 12.31
C ILE A 72 -7.49 3.41 11.90
N TYR A 73 -7.50 4.25 10.88
CA TYR A 73 -8.71 4.91 10.39
C TYR A 73 -9.76 3.90 9.94
N ASP A 74 -9.37 2.94 9.10
CA ASP A 74 -10.26 1.88 8.59
C ASP A 74 -10.82 1.03 9.75
N GLY A 75 -9.99 0.70 10.74
CA GLY A 75 -10.42 -0.06 11.92
C GLY A 75 -11.45 0.68 12.78
N VAL A 76 -11.34 2.01 12.88
CA VAL A 76 -12.32 2.85 13.59
C VAL A 76 -13.59 3.02 12.75
N GLU A 77 -13.45 3.24 11.44
CA GLU A 77 -14.57 3.38 10.50
C GLU A 77 -15.42 2.11 10.44
N PHE A 78 -14.81 0.93 10.54
CA PHE A 78 -15.51 -0.36 10.60
C PHE A 78 -16.53 -0.45 11.76
N LEU A 79 -16.31 0.26 12.86
CA LEU A 79 -17.24 0.31 14.00
C LEU A 79 -18.45 1.24 13.76
N GLY A 80 -18.44 1.96 12.64
CA GLY A 80 -19.47 2.90 12.21
C GLY A 80 -19.14 4.37 12.54
N PRO A 81 -19.83 5.32 11.89
CA PRO A 81 -19.61 6.75 12.10
C PRO A 81 -19.79 7.14 13.57
N GLY A 82 -18.90 8.00 14.09
CA GLY A 82 -18.97 8.50 15.47
C GLY A 82 -18.73 7.45 16.57
N SER A 83 -18.35 6.21 16.21
CA SER A 83 -18.21 5.09 17.14
C SER A 83 -16.80 4.94 17.73
N VAL A 84 -16.00 6.02 17.76
CA VAL A 84 -14.64 6.01 18.33
C VAL A 84 -14.63 5.52 19.79
N HIS A 85 -15.65 5.88 20.56
CA HIS A 85 -15.82 5.45 21.96
C HIS A 85 -16.03 3.94 22.13
N LYS A 86 -16.36 3.21 21.06
CA LYS A 86 -16.54 1.75 21.08
C LYS A 86 -15.23 0.99 20.90
N VAL A 87 -14.14 1.68 20.55
CA VAL A 87 -12.82 1.06 20.38
C VAL A 87 -12.33 0.57 21.75
N GLN A 88 -12.26 -0.75 21.92
CA GLN A 88 -11.72 -1.35 23.13
C GLN A 88 -10.19 -1.31 23.11
N VAL A 89 -9.60 -0.57 24.04
CA VAL A 89 -8.14 -0.51 24.18
C VAL A 89 -7.65 -1.79 24.85
N SER A 90 -6.99 -2.65 24.07
CA SER A 90 -6.42 -3.89 24.59
C SER A 90 -5.07 -3.66 25.26
N THR A 91 -4.70 -4.57 26.17
CA THR A 91 -3.36 -4.59 26.79
C THR A 91 -2.23 -4.70 25.76
N ALA A 92 -2.50 -5.36 24.63
CA ALA A 92 -1.54 -5.47 23.53
C ALA A 92 -1.27 -4.10 22.89
N MET A 93 -2.30 -3.26 22.70
CA MET A 93 -2.13 -1.90 22.17
C MET A 93 -1.29 -1.03 23.11
N ILE A 94 -1.56 -1.10 24.43
CA ILE A 94 -0.79 -0.37 25.44
C ILE A 94 0.69 -0.78 25.39
N ARG A 95 0.97 -2.09 25.35
CA ARG A 95 2.34 -2.62 25.25
C ARG A 95 3.01 -2.21 23.95
N ALA A 96 2.28 -2.17 22.84
CA ALA A 96 2.82 -1.75 21.54
C ALA A 96 3.25 -0.27 21.59
N VAL A 97 2.43 0.60 22.15
CA VAL A 97 2.76 2.03 22.33
C VAL A 97 3.98 2.19 23.23
N GLN A 98 4.03 1.49 24.36
CA GLN A 98 5.19 1.53 25.28
C GLN A 98 6.50 1.08 24.62
N LYS A 99 6.45 0.10 23.70
CA LYS A 99 7.63 -0.39 22.98
C LYS A 99 8.01 0.44 21.77
N SER A 100 7.11 1.28 21.25
CA SER A 100 7.28 2.01 19.99
C SER A 100 8.58 2.80 19.91
N ALA A 101 8.95 3.53 20.98
CA ALA A 101 10.18 4.32 21.03
C ALA A 101 11.45 3.46 20.92
N ALA A 102 11.46 2.30 21.60
CA ALA A 102 12.56 1.36 21.54
C ALA A 102 12.67 0.73 20.13
N SER A 103 11.55 0.30 19.57
CA SER A 103 11.48 -0.25 18.21
C SER A 103 11.94 0.76 17.16
N TYR A 104 11.52 2.04 17.27
CA TYR A 104 11.96 3.10 16.37
C TYR A 104 13.48 3.31 16.44
N LYS A 105 14.05 3.34 17.65
CA LYS A 105 15.50 3.48 17.84
C LYS A 105 16.27 2.31 17.22
N GLU A 106 15.75 1.09 17.36
CA GLU A 106 16.34 -0.10 16.74
C GLU A 106 16.30 -0.03 15.21
N GLU A 107 15.16 0.35 14.63
CA GLU A 107 15.05 0.54 13.17
C GLU A 107 15.99 1.62 12.65
N LEU A 108 16.14 2.72 13.38
CA LEU A 108 17.04 3.81 13.00
C LEU A 108 18.51 3.37 13.00
N LEU A 109 18.92 2.49 13.92
CA LEU A 109 20.25 1.89 13.91
C LEU A 109 20.44 0.96 12.70
N LYS A 110 19.44 0.12 12.38
CA LYS A 110 19.47 -0.76 11.22
C LYS A 110 19.56 0.01 9.91
N MET A 111 18.78 1.09 9.76
CA MET A 111 18.84 1.95 8.58
C MET A 111 20.22 2.60 8.42
N LYS A 112 20.81 3.12 9.50
CA LYS A 112 22.17 3.68 9.46
C LYS A 112 23.22 2.64 9.03
N ALA A 113 23.12 1.42 9.54
CA ALA A 113 24.03 0.34 9.15
C ALA A 113 23.87 -0.06 7.68
N LEU A 114 22.64 -0.13 7.17
CA LEU A 114 22.36 -0.42 5.76
C LEU A 114 22.93 0.64 4.83
N VAL A 115 22.69 1.92 5.13
CA VAL A 115 23.22 3.05 4.34
C VAL A 115 24.75 3.02 4.33
N ALA A 116 25.38 2.79 5.49
CA ALA A 116 26.84 2.69 5.57
C ALA A 116 27.40 1.50 4.76
N SER A 117 26.69 0.36 4.75
CA SER A 117 27.08 -0.80 3.94
C SER A 117 26.96 -0.52 2.44
N GLN A 118 25.85 0.11 2.02
CA GLN A 118 25.63 0.47 0.62
C GLN A 118 26.64 1.50 0.13
N GLN A 119 27.00 2.48 0.96
CA GLN A 119 28.04 3.45 0.64
C GLN A 119 29.39 2.77 0.41
N LYS A 120 29.83 1.90 1.33
CA LYS A 120 31.06 1.12 1.18
C LYS A 120 31.06 0.27 -0.09
N GLU A 121 29.95 -0.41 -0.39
CA GLU A 121 29.82 -1.21 -1.60
C GLU A 121 29.93 -0.35 -2.87
N SER A 122 29.29 0.81 -2.89
CA SER A 122 29.37 1.75 -4.02
C SER A 122 30.78 2.32 -4.22
N GLU A 123 31.51 2.60 -3.14
CA GLU A 123 32.90 3.06 -3.18
C GLU A 123 33.84 1.96 -3.72
N LEU A 124 33.65 0.71 -3.29
CA LEU A 124 34.41 -0.43 -3.80
C LEU A 124 34.18 -0.65 -5.30
N LEU A 125 32.93 -0.52 -5.76
CA LEU A 125 32.61 -0.62 -7.19
C LEU A 125 33.26 0.51 -8.00
N GLN A 126 33.19 1.75 -7.52
CA GLN A 126 33.80 2.89 -8.19
C GLN A 126 35.33 2.78 -8.27
N THR A 127 35.99 2.38 -7.19
CA THR A 127 37.45 2.16 -7.16
C THR A 127 37.87 1.03 -8.11
N ALA A 128 37.15 -0.10 -8.10
CA ALA A 128 37.40 -1.19 -9.03
C ALA A 128 37.23 -0.77 -10.51
N GLU A 129 36.25 0.08 -10.81
CA GLU A 129 36.03 0.60 -12.16
C GLU A 129 37.13 1.57 -12.61
N LEU A 130 37.60 2.44 -11.70
CA LEU A 130 38.73 3.33 -11.94
C LEU A 130 40.02 2.56 -12.20
N ASP A 131 40.28 1.48 -11.48
CA ASP A 131 41.48 0.66 -11.67
C ASP A 131 41.44 -0.15 -12.97
N LYS A 132 40.25 -0.63 -13.38
CA LYS A 132 40.04 -1.20 -14.73
C LYS A 132 40.33 -0.16 -15.82
N LYS A 133 39.84 1.07 -15.68
CA LYS A 133 40.10 2.17 -16.64
C LYS A 133 41.58 2.53 -16.71
N LYS A 134 42.28 2.62 -15.57
CA LYS A 134 43.73 2.88 -15.52
C LYS A 134 44.52 1.76 -16.18
N THR A 135 44.18 0.50 -15.92
CA THR A 135 44.84 -0.67 -16.51
C THR A 135 44.65 -0.68 -18.03
N ASN A 136 43.43 -0.38 -18.50
CA ASN A 136 43.16 -0.32 -19.93
C ASN A 136 43.93 0.81 -20.63
N ARG A 137 44.02 2.00 -20.01
CA ARG A 137 44.84 3.13 -20.49
C ARG A 137 46.34 2.80 -20.55
N ARG A 138 46.86 2.03 -19.58
CA ARG A 138 48.25 1.55 -19.59
C ARG A 138 48.51 0.57 -20.74
N ARG A 139 47.57 -0.34 -21.02
CA ARG A 139 47.66 -1.27 -22.18
C ARG A 139 47.65 -0.55 -23.52
N THR A 140 46.79 0.45 -23.70
CA THR A 140 46.72 1.22 -24.98
C THR A 140 48.01 1.99 -25.22
N ARG A 141 48.53 2.69 -24.19
CA ARG A 141 49.80 3.43 -24.30
C ARG A 141 51.02 2.54 -24.60
N ALA A 142 51.02 1.29 -24.15
CA ALA A 142 52.09 0.34 -24.45
C ALA A 142 52.04 -0.17 -25.90
N TYR A 143 50.85 -0.21 -26.52
CA TYR A 143 50.68 -0.55 -27.94
C TYR A 143 51.13 0.58 -28.87
N ASP A 144 50.97 1.85 -28.46
CA ASP A 144 51.37 3.02 -29.26
C ASP A 144 52.89 3.28 -29.30
N GLN A 145 53.71 2.52 -28.55
CA GLN A 145 55.17 2.69 -28.46
C GLN A 145 55.98 1.60 -29.19
N VAL A 146 55.32 0.68 -29.89
CA VAL A 146 55.91 -0.39 -30.73
C VAL A 146 55.62 -0.10 -32.19
#